data_AF-A0A7J2SBV3-F1
#
_entry.id   AF-A0A7J2SBV3-F1
#
_cell.length_a   1.000
_cell.length_b   1.000
_cell.length_c   1.000
_cell.angle_alpha   90.00
_cell.angle_beta   90.00
_cell.angle_gamma   90.00
#
_symmetry.space_group_name_H-M   'P 1'
#
loop_
_entity.id
_entity.type
_entity.pdbx_description
1 polymer ?
#
loop_
_entity_poly.entity_id
_entity_poly.type
_entity_poly.pdbx_seq_one_letter_code
_entity_poly.pdbx_strand_id
1 'polypeptide(L)' 'MRDTTTIQVDKELRDILKRIGRKGDTYSDIIRRLIKKVEYIKFMEEQYEIVDNEKEWVSIDEI' A
#
# COMPACT_ATOMS: atom_id res chain seq x y z
N MET A 1 -11.55 -24.25 1.47
CA MET A 1 -10.19 -23.87 1.93
C MET A 1 -9.67 -22.80 1.01
N ARG A 2 -8.93 -21.80 1.51
CA ARG A 2 -8.19 -20.86 0.65
C ARG A 2 -6.88 -21.53 0.26
N ASP A 3 -6.53 -21.52 -1.02
CA ASP A 3 -5.21 -21.99 -1.46
C ASP A 3 -4.14 -21.06 -0.89
N THR A 4 -3.32 -21.60 0.01
CA THR A 4 -2.21 -20.87 0.63
C THR A 4 -0.92 -21.22 -0.08
N THR A 5 -0.16 -20.18 -0.45
CA THR A 5 1.18 -20.32 -1.01
C THR A 5 2.22 -19.87 0.02
N THR A 6 3.47 -20.31 -0.18
CA THR A 6 4.60 -19.95 0.70
C THR A 6 5.47 -18.91 0.03
N ILE A 7 5.82 -17.85 0.77
CA ILE A 7 6.78 -16.83 0.34
C ILE A 7 8.06 -17.04 1.16
N GLN A 8 9.18 -17.25 0.47
CA GLN A 8 10.49 -17.30 1.12
C GLN A 8 10.97 -15.87 1.38
N VAL A 9 11.44 -15.62 2.59
CA VAL A 9 12.03 -14.35 3.03
C VAL A 9 13.27 -14.64 3.87
N ASP A 10 14.21 -13.72 3.89
CA ASP A 10 15.35 -13.83 4.79
C ASP A 10 14.93 -13.66 6.27
N LYS A 11 15.84 -14.00 7.18
CA LYS A 11 15.58 -13.95 8.62
C LYS A 11 15.37 -12.52 9.10
N GLU A 12 16.09 -11.57 8.54
CA GLU A 12 16.02 -10.16 8.94
C GLU A 12 14.65 -9.58 8.62
N LEU A 13 14.15 -9.79 7.41
CA LEU A 13 12.82 -9.35 6.98
C LEU A 13 11.71 -10.01 7.81
N ARG A 14 11.83 -11.31 8.12
CA ARG A 14 10.88 -11.98 9.01
C ARG A 14 10.88 -11.35 10.40
N ASP A 15 12.04 -11.01 10.94
CA ASP A 15 12.15 -10.43 12.28
C ASP A 15 11.68 -8.97 12.31
N ILE A 16 11.87 -8.22 11.21
CA ILE A 16 11.20 -6.93 10.98
C ILE A 16 9.69 -7.12 11.02
N LEU A 17 9.13 -8.04 10.22
CA LEU A 17 7.69 -8.33 10.21
C LEU A 17 7.14 -8.63 11.61
N LYS A 18 7.85 -9.42 12.43
CA LYS A 18 7.47 -9.67 13.83
C LYS A 18 7.41 -8.40 14.67
N ARG A 19 8.38 -7.48 14.51
CA ARG A 19 8.45 -6.23 15.29
C ARG A 19 7.31 -5.25 14.96
N ILE A 20 6.86 -5.22 13.71
CA ILE A 20 5.75 -4.35 13.25
C ILE A 20 4.36 -4.97 13.49
N GLY A 21 4.31 -6.28 13.78
CA GLY A 21 3.07 -6.96 14.13
C GLY A 21 2.51 -6.50 15.47
N ARG A 22 1.18 -6.53 15.60
CA ARG A 22 0.47 -6.34 16.88
C ARG A 22 0.13 -7.70 17.47
N LYS A 23 -0.16 -7.75 18.77
CA LYS A 23 -0.60 -8.99 19.42
C LYS A 23 -1.82 -9.56 18.70
N GLY A 24 -1.70 -10.79 18.20
CA GLY A 24 -2.77 -11.47 17.47
C GLY A 24 -2.69 -11.35 15.93
N ASP A 25 -1.76 -10.55 15.38
CA ASP A 25 -1.55 -10.48 13.93
C ASP A 25 -0.87 -11.74 13.39
N THR A 26 -1.32 -12.20 12.22
CA THR A 26 -0.55 -13.15 11.40
C THR A 26 0.38 -12.42 10.43
N TYR A 27 1.38 -13.11 9.86
CA TYR A 27 2.21 -12.51 8.79
C TYR A 27 1.37 -12.04 7.61
N SER A 28 0.31 -12.77 7.26
CA SER A 28 -0.61 -12.35 6.19
C SER A 28 -1.33 -11.04 6.52
N ASP A 29 -1.72 -10.82 7.77
CA ASP A 29 -2.38 -9.57 8.18
C ASP A 29 -1.43 -8.37 8.10
N ILE A 30 -0.18 -8.58 8.54
CA ILE A 30 0.87 -7.56 8.50
C ILE A 30 1.16 -7.19 7.04
N ILE A 31 1.38 -8.19 6.18
CA ILE A 31 1.67 -7.97 4.76
C ILE A 31 0.50 -7.27 4.07
N ARG A 32 -0.75 -7.69 4.30
CA ARG A 32 -1.94 -7.03 3.72
C ARG A 32 -2.06 -5.58 4.17
N ARG A 33 -1.76 -5.27 5.43
CA ARG A 33 -1.76 -3.89 5.95
C ARG A 33 -0.68 -3.03 5.29
N LEU A 34 0.52 -3.59 5.08
CA LEU A 34 1.60 -2.90 4.37
C LEU A 34 1.23 -2.63 2.91
N ILE A 35 0.66 -3.61 2.20
CA ILE A 35 0.21 -3.46 0.82
C ILE A 35 -0.82 -2.32 0.71
N LYS A 36 -1.86 -2.32 1.54
CA LYS A 36 -2.88 -1.25 1.55
C LYS A 36 -2.28 0.13 1.77
N LYS A 37 -1.25 0.22 2.62
CA LYS A 37 -0.57 1.50 2.87
C LYS A 37 0.20 1.97 1.64
N VAL A 38 0.87 1.07 0.93
CA VAL A 38 1.59 1.39 -0.31
C VAL A 38 0.62 1.78 -1.42
N GLU A 39 -0.49 1.05 -1.58
CA GLU A 39 -1.54 1.40 -2.56
C GLU A 39 -2.10 2.80 -2.31
N TYR A 40 -2.39 3.13 -1.05
CA TYR A 40 -2.85 4.47 -0.68
C TYR A 40 -1.81 5.56 -1.01
N ILE A 41 -0.54 5.33 -0.69
CA ILE A 41 0.52 6.30 -0.98
C ILE A 41 0.63 6.54 -2.49
N LYS A 42 0.67 5.48 -3.29
CA LYS A 42 0.72 5.59 -4.75
C LYS A 42 -0.47 6.34 -5.33
N PHE A 43 -1.68 6.01 -4.86
CA PHE A 43 -2.88 6.71 -5.28
C PHE A 43 -2.77 8.21 -4.98
N MET A 44 -2.31 8.57 -3.78
CA MET A 44 -2.12 9.98 -3.42
C MET A 44 -1.04 10.66 -4.26
N GLU A 45 0.08 10.00 -4.54
CA GLU A 45 1.15 10.52 -5.41
C GLU A 45 0.61 10.86 -6.81
N GLU A 46 -0.17 9.96 -7.43
CA GLU A 46 -0.82 10.22 -8.72
C GLU A 46 -1.80 11.41 -8.65
N GLN A 47 -2.58 11.53 -7.56
CA GLN A 47 -3.47 12.67 -7.40
C GLN A 47 -2.72 14.00 -7.24
N TYR A 48 -1.59 14.00 -6.53
CA TYR A 48 -0.77 15.21 -6.37
C TYR A 48 -0.15 15.64 -7.70
N GLU A 49 0.27 14.72 -8.57
CA GLU A 49 0.75 15.06 -9.92
C GLU A 49 -0.34 15.74 -10.77
N ILE A 50 -1.60 15.32 -10.65
CA ILE A 50 -2.73 15.99 -11.33
C ILE A 50 -2.93 17.40 -10.77
N VAL A 51 -2.81 17.55 -9.44
CA VAL A 51 -2.98 18.86 -8.79
C VAL A 51 -1.88 19.84 -9.20
N ASP A 52 -0.64 19.38 -9.33
CA ASP A 52 0.49 20.22 -9.73
C ASP A 52 0.46 20.62 -11.22
N ASN A 53 -0.37 19.96 -12.05
CA ASN A 53 -0.56 20.27 -13.46
C ASN A 53 -1.77 21.20 -13.72
N GLU A 54 -1.86 22.30 -12.96
CA GLU A 54 -2.93 23.33 -13.04
C GLU A 54 -3.20 23.84 -14.47
N LYS A 55 -2.20 23.81 -15.35
CA LYS A 55 -2.30 24.26 -16.75
C LYS A 55 -3.18 23.36 -17.64
N GLU A 56 -3.49 22.14 -17.21
CA GLU A 56 -4.32 21.19 -17.97
C GLU A 56 -5.76 21.11 -17.44
N TRP A 57 -6.11 21.93 -16.45
CA TRP A 57 -7.44 21.91 -15.86
C TRP A 57 -8.45 22.58 -16.79
N VAL A 58 -9.58 21.93 -17.03
CA VAL A 58 -10.71 22.47 -17.80
C VAL A 58 -11.76 22.98 -16.82
N SER A 59 -12.37 24.13 -17.09
CA SER A 59 -13.43 24.64 -16.21
C SER A 59 -14.65 23.73 -16.28
N ILE A 60 -15.31 23.54 -15.13
CA ILE A 60 -16.57 22.78 -15.04
C ILE A 60 -17.68 23.43 -15.88
N ASP A 61 -17.59 24.74 -16.11
CA ASP A 61 -18.54 25.50 -16.94
C ASP A 61 -18.32 25.28 -18.45
N GLU A 62 -17.24 24.60 -18.85
CA GLU A 62 -16.90 24.31 -20.26
C GLU A 62 -17.29 22.88 -20.69
N ILE A 63 -17.95 22.10 -19.82
CA ILE A 63 -18.49 20.74 -20.07
C ILE A 63 -20.01 20.78 -20.20
#